data_AF-A0AAW9IK69-F1
#
_entry.id   AF-A0AAW9IK69-F1
#
_cell.length_a   1.000
_cell.length_b   1.000
_cell.length_c   1.000
_cell.angle_alpha   90.00
_cell.angle_beta   90.00
_cell.angle_gamma   90.00
#
_symmetry.space_group_name_H-M   'P 1'
#
loop_
_entity.id
_entity.type
_entity.pdbx_description
1 polymer ?
#
loop_
_entity_poly.entity_id
_entity_poly.type
_entity_poly.pdbx_seq_one_letter_code
_entity_poly.pdbx_strand_id
1 'polypeptide(L)'
;MMSNEHPVENLMKSTMENLRDMIDVNTVIGEAVETRDGSYIIPISKVTFGFASGGSEFGNQCKPAPDKDAKHAFGGGSGAGVTVKPVAFLVLRDDAVRLLPVDQNCTY
;
A
#
# COMPACT_ATOMS: atom_id res chain seq x y z
N MET A 1 -27.61 -16.35 10.63
CA MET A 1 -26.87 -15.63 11.68
C MET A 1 -26.45 -14.29 11.09
N MET A 2 -27.01 -13.18 11.57
CA MET A 2 -26.60 -11.85 11.12
C MET A 2 -25.28 -11.54 11.83
N SER A 3 -24.19 -11.51 11.07
CA SER A 3 -22.93 -10.95 11.54
C SER A 3 -23.17 -9.46 11.76
N ASN A 4 -23.13 -8.99 13.00
CA ASN A 4 -23.02 -7.56 13.28
C ASN A 4 -21.64 -7.14 12.75
N GLU A 5 -21.57 -6.70 11.48
CA GLU A 5 -20.36 -6.11 10.92
C GLU A 5 -20.02 -4.89 11.77
N HIS A 6 -18.91 -5.00 12.50
CA HIS A 6 -18.46 -3.92 13.36
C HIS A 6 -17.94 -2.78 12.48
N PRO A 7 -18.18 -1.49 12.78
CA PRO A 7 -17.69 -0.38 11.94
C PRO A 7 -16.17 -0.41 11.67
N VAL A 8 -15.39 -1.02 12.59
CA VAL A 8 -13.95 -1.27 12.41
C VAL A 8 -13.65 -2.30 11.31
N GLU A 9 -14.53 -3.28 11.11
CA GLU A 9 -14.40 -4.32 10.09
C GLU A 9 -14.54 -3.71 8.70
N ASN A 10 -15.48 -2.78 8.52
CA ASN A 10 -15.62 -2.00 7.28
C ASN A 10 -14.35 -1.20 6.97
N LEU A 11 -13.75 -0.58 7.99
CA LEU A 11 -12.50 0.16 7.83
C LEU A 11 -11.34 -0.76 7.42
N MET A 12 -11.19 -1.91 8.09
CA MET A 12 -10.17 -2.91 7.75
C MET A 12 -10.40 -3.52 6.36
N LYS A 13 -11.66 -3.73 5.97
CA LYS A 13 -12.00 -4.24 4.64
C LYS A 13 -11.63 -3.26 3.53
N SER A 14 -12.04 -2.00 3.64
CA SER A 14 -11.66 -0.95 2.67
C SER A 14 -10.14 -0.80 2.58
N THR A 15 -9.43 -0.97 3.70
CA THR A 15 -7.97 -0.98 3.71
C THR A 15 -7.40 -2.11 2.87
N MET A 16 -7.84 -3.33 3.13
CA MET A 16 -7.32 -4.53 2.45
C MET A 16 -7.64 -4.51 0.96
N GLU A 17 -8.78 -3.94 0.57
CA GLU A 17 -9.14 -3.71 -0.83
C GLU A 17 -8.14 -2.75 -1.50
N ASN A 18 -7.86 -1.59 -0.89
CA ASN A 18 -6.86 -0.65 -1.42
C ASN A 18 -5.44 -1.26 -1.50
N LEU A 19 -5.08 -2.16 -0.58
CA LEU A 19 -3.81 -2.88 -0.66
C LEU A 19 -3.79 -3.93 -1.77
N ARG A 20 -4.91 -4.62 -2.03
CA ARG A 20 -5.00 -5.65 -3.07
C ARG A 20 -4.82 -5.07 -4.47
N ASP A 21 -5.42 -3.92 -4.74
CA ASP A 21 -5.26 -3.20 -6.02
C ASP A 21 -3.81 -2.74 -6.28
N MET A 22 -2.96 -2.84 -5.26
CA MET A 22 -1.64 -2.25 -5.18
C MET A 22 -0.53 -3.30 -4.97
N ILE A 23 -0.87 -4.48 -4.46
CA ILE A 23 0.02 -5.64 -4.21
C ILE A 23 0.43 -6.38 -5.50
N ASP A 24 -0.23 -6.12 -6.63
CA ASP A 24 0.17 -6.74 -7.92
C ASP A 24 1.53 -6.26 -8.44
N VAL A 25 2.20 -5.33 -7.73
CA VAL A 25 3.49 -4.78 -8.15
C VAL A 25 4.43 -4.54 -6.96
N ASN A 26 4.87 -5.63 -6.32
CA ASN A 26 5.96 -5.55 -5.33
C ASN A 26 7.26 -4.95 -5.90
N THR A 27 7.39 -4.90 -7.24
CA THR A 27 8.38 -4.13 -7.98
C THR A 27 7.66 -3.39 -9.11
N VAL A 28 7.69 -2.06 -9.09
CA VAL A 28 7.18 -1.28 -10.23
C VAL A 28 8.29 -1.23 -11.27
N ILE A 29 8.06 -1.97 -12.35
CA ILE A 29 8.82 -1.85 -13.59
C ILE A 29 8.19 -0.71 -14.35
N GLY A 30 8.90 0.41 -14.50
CA GLY A 30 8.42 1.51 -15.31
C GLY A 30 8.52 1.19 -16.80
N GLU A 31 7.91 2.05 -17.62
CA GLU A 31 7.93 1.89 -19.07
C GLU A 31 9.36 1.90 -19.62
N ALA A 32 9.60 1.03 -20.62
CA ALA A 32 10.88 0.97 -21.30
C ALA A 32 11.11 2.23 -22.14
N VAL A 33 12.24 2.89 -21.93
CA VAL A 33 12.67 4.03 -22.73
C VAL A 33 13.69 3.55 -23.75
N GLU A 34 13.36 3.68 -25.04
CA GLU A 34 14.27 3.38 -26.14
C GLU A 34 15.19 4.58 -26.41
N THR A 35 16.50 4.33 -26.45
CA THR A 35 17.51 5.33 -26.78
C THR A 35 17.82 5.32 -28.28
N ARG A 36 18.44 6.39 -28.77
CA ARG A 36 18.75 6.55 -30.22
C ARG A 36 19.69 5.49 -30.77
N ASP A 37 20.46 4.83 -29.91
CA ASP A 37 21.37 3.73 -30.26
C ASP A 37 20.69 2.34 -30.17
N GLY A 38 19.37 2.29 -29.97
CA GLY A 38 18.60 1.04 -29.91
C GLY A 38 18.67 0.31 -28.56
N SER A 39 19.22 0.95 -27.53
CA SER A 39 19.21 0.39 -26.17
C SER A 39 17.86 0.63 -25.50
N TYR A 40 17.45 -0.26 -24.61
CA TYR A 40 16.27 -0.08 -23.76
C TYR A 40 16.69 0.18 -22.32
N ILE A 41 16.12 1.22 -21.71
CA ILE A 41 16.32 1.56 -20.30
C ILE A 41 14.99 1.37 -19.57
N ILE A 42 14.97 0.45 -18.62
CA ILE A 42 13.80 0.12 -17.82
C ILE A 42 14.06 0.56 -16.37
N PRO A 43 13.35 1.60 -15.87
CA PRO A 43 13.50 2.03 -14.48
C PRO A 43 12.81 1.05 -13.53
N ILE A 44 13.51 0.68 -12.46
CA ILE A 44 13.01 -0.24 -11.43
C ILE A 44 12.88 0.55 -10.13
N SER A 45 11.68 0.54 -9.55
CA SER A 45 11.41 1.17 -8.27
C SER A 45 10.83 0.18 -7.26
N LYS A 46 11.29 0.30 -6.01
CA LYS A 46 10.65 -0.33 -4.86
C LYS A 46 9.52 0.56 -4.39
N VAL A 47 8.32 0.00 -4.30
CA VAL A 47 7.18 0.70 -3.69
C VAL A 47 6.87 0.08 -2.34
N THR A 48 6.55 0.91 -1.36
CA THR A 48 6.19 0.48 -0.02
C THR A 48 4.92 1.18 0.40
N PHE A 49 3.96 0.39 0.86
CA PHE A 49 2.65 0.84 1.27
C PHE A 49 2.51 0.58 2.76
N GLY A 50 2.10 1.61 3.50
CA GLY A 50 1.84 1.52 4.93
C GLY A 50 0.40 1.95 5.17
N PHE A 51 -0.28 1.25 6.07
CA PHE A 51 -1.62 1.63 6.49
C PHE A 51 -1.76 1.44 7.99
N ALA A 52 -2.54 2.32 8.62
CA ALA A 52 -2.99 2.17 9.99
C ALA A 52 -4.47 2.55 10.11
N SER A 53 -5.24 1.74 10.84
CA SER A 53 -6.60 2.07 11.27
C SER A 53 -6.76 1.83 12.76
N GLY A 54 -7.69 2.57 13.36
CA GLY A 54 -8.10 2.38 14.74
C GLY A 54 -9.45 3.02 14.99
N GLY A 55 -10.18 2.50 15.97
CA GLY A 55 -11.44 3.07 16.39
C GLY A 55 -11.89 2.51 17.72
N SER A 56 -12.82 3.22 18.36
CA SER A 56 -13.38 2.88 19.65
C SER A 56 -14.88 3.14 19.65
N GLU A 57 -15.60 2.30 20.36
CA GLU A 57 -17.01 2.53 20.67
C GLU A 57 -17.13 3.29 21.99
N PHE A 58 -17.98 4.31 22.02
CA PHE A 58 -18.29 5.09 23.20
C PHE A 58 -19.60 4.56 23.81
N GLY A 59 -19.48 3.89 24.96
CA GLY A 59 -20.62 3.47 25.75
C GLY A 59 -21.30 4.67 26.43
N ASN A 60 -22.62 4.80 26.30
CA ASN A 60 -23.37 5.85 26.97
C ASN A 60 -23.61 5.43 28.43
N GLN A 61 -22.74 5.83 29.35
CA GLN A 61 -22.80 5.42 30.77
C GLN A 61 -23.99 6.01 31.55
N CYS A 62 -24.82 6.85 30.91
CA CYS A 62 -25.86 7.64 31.57
C CYS A 62 -27.32 7.16 31.36
N LYS A 63 -27.57 5.94 30.86
CA LYS A 63 -28.95 5.40 30.75
C LYS A 63 -29.12 4.09 31.53
N PRO A 64 -30.00 4.03 32.54
CA PRO A 64 -30.30 2.81 33.28
C PRO A 64 -31.35 2.00 32.51
N ALA A 65 -30.96 1.37 31.40
CA ALA A 65 -31.75 0.31 30.78
C ALA A 65 -30.85 -0.57 29.91
N PRO A 66 -30.93 -1.91 30.02
CA PRO A 66 -30.20 -2.83 29.17
C PRO A 66 -30.95 -2.93 27.83
N ASP A 67 -30.93 -1.87 27.05
CA ASP A 67 -31.45 -1.92 25.69
C ASP A 67 -30.41 -2.65 24.84
N LYS A 68 -30.66 -3.94 24.56
CA LYS A 68 -29.74 -4.83 23.82
C LYS A 68 -29.50 -4.36 22.38
N ASP A 69 -30.19 -3.32 21.94
CA ASP A 69 -30.13 -2.70 20.61
C ASP A 69 -29.56 -1.26 20.61
N ALA A 70 -29.01 -0.78 21.73
CA ALA A 70 -28.39 0.55 21.79
C ALA A 70 -27.05 0.56 21.03
N LYS A 71 -27.09 0.86 19.73
CA LYS A 71 -25.91 1.10 18.89
C LYS A 71 -25.00 2.14 19.57
N HIS A 72 -23.84 1.68 20.05
CA HIS A 72 -22.83 2.55 20.61
C HIS A 72 -22.31 3.52 19.54
N ALA A 73 -22.03 4.77 19.94
CA ALA A 73 -21.44 5.72 19.02
C ALA A 73 -20.00 5.27 18.73
N PHE A 74 -19.68 5.01 17.46
CA PHE A 74 -18.33 4.63 17.04
C PHE A 74 -17.56 5.87 16.57
N GLY A 75 -16.34 6.02 17.06
CA GLY A 75 -15.36 6.96 16.50
C GLY A 75 -14.13 6.19 16.04
N GLY A 76 -13.70 6.42 14.81
CA GLY A 76 -12.51 5.78 14.26
C GLY A 76 -11.85 6.61 13.18
N GLY A 77 -10.62 6.25 12.85
CA GLY A 77 -9.82 6.89 11.84
C GLY A 77 -8.86 5.91 11.18
N SER A 78 -8.45 6.24 9.97
CA SER A 78 -7.46 5.50 9.21
C SER A 78 -6.54 6.45 8.46
N GLY A 79 -5.33 5.98 8.17
CA GLY A 79 -4.39 6.66 7.30
C GLY A 79 -3.59 5.65 6.48
N ALA A 80 -3.22 6.06 5.26
CA ALA A 80 -2.35 5.31 4.37
C ALA A 80 -1.15 6.19 3.95
N GLY A 81 -0.04 5.55 3.64
CA GLY A 81 1.15 6.18 3.09
C GLY A 81 1.77 5.31 2.00
N VAL A 82 2.31 5.97 0.97
CA VAL A 82 3.01 5.33 -0.14
C VAL A 82 4.41 5.92 -0.23
N THR A 83 5.41 5.07 -0.41
CA THR A 83 6.78 5.48 -0.73
C THR A 83 7.24 4.78 -1.99
N VAL A 84 7.75 5.54 -2.95
CA VAL A 84 8.38 5.02 -4.17
C VAL A 84 9.86 5.36 -4.10
N LYS A 85 10.74 4.35 -4.09
CA LYS A 85 12.19 4.51 -4.11
C LYS A 85 12.75 3.91 -5.40
N PRO A 86 13.37 4.70 -6.28
CA PRO A 86 14.15 4.16 -7.40
C PRO A 86 15.27 3.26 -6.87
N VAL A 87 15.40 2.04 -7.40
CA VAL A 87 16.42 1.08 -6.95
C VAL A 87 17.46 0.78 -8.02
N ALA A 88 17.06 0.74 -9.29
CA ALA A 88 17.98 0.44 -10.38
C ALA A 88 17.40 0.85 -11.75
N PHE A 89 18.26 0.82 -12.76
CA PHE A 89 17.88 0.81 -14.17
C PHE A 89 18.35 -0.50 -14.80
N LEU A 90 17.47 -1.20 -15.49
CA LEU A 90 17.83 -2.34 -16.32
C LEU A 90 18.09 -1.83 -17.74
N VAL A 91 19.32 -1.99 -18.21
CA VAL A 91 19.76 -1.58 -19.54
C VAL A 91 19.92 -2.82 -20.39
N LEU A 92 19.18 -2.88 -21.49
CA LEU A 92 19.36 -3.87 -22.54
C LEU A 92 20.01 -3.20 -23.74
N ARG A 93 21.11 -3.75 -24.22
CA ARG A 93 21.80 -3.29 -25.42
C ARG A 93 22.36 -4.50 -26.15
N ASP A 94 21.97 -4.67 -27.40
CA ASP A 94 22.34 -5.84 -28.21
C ASP A 94 22.01 -7.14 -27.43
N ASP A 95 23.00 -8.01 -27.19
CA ASP A 95 22.86 -9.24 -26.39
C ASP A 95 23.27 -9.07 -24.91
N ALA A 96 23.50 -7.83 -24.46
CA ALA A 96 23.94 -7.54 -23.10
C ALA A 96 22.80 -7.00 -22.23
N VAL A 97 22.68 -7.56 -21.03
CA VAL A 97 21.76 -7.09 -19.99
C VAL A 97 22.58 -6.59 -18.80
N ARG A 98 22.37 -5.34 -18.40
CA ARG A 98 23.08 -4.72 -17.27
C ARG A 98 22.11 -4.06 -16.31
N LEU A 99 22.21 -4.42 -15.04
CA LEU A 99 21.50 -3.73 -13.95
C LEU A 99 22.39 -2.63 -13.37
N LEU A 100 21.90 -1.40 -13.36
CA LEU A 100 22.57 -0.22 -12.80
C LEU A 100 21.86 0.20 -11.50
N PRO A 101 22.39 -0.15 -10.32
CA PRO A 101 21.78 0.25 -9.05
C PRO A 101 21.89 1.77 -8.82
N VAL A 102 20.86 2.36 -8.20
CA VAL A 102 20.81 3.79 -7.84
C VAL A 102 21.58 4.08 -6.54
N ASP A 103 21.64 3.10 -5.62
CA ASP A 103 22.38 3.26 -4.35
C ASP A 103 23.90 3.07 -4.57
N GLN A 104 24.67 4.12 -4.28
CA GLN A 104 26.13 4.21 -4.44
C GLN A 104 26.91 3.55 -3.28
N ASN A 105 26.59 2.31 -2.89
CA ASN A 105 27.46 1.55 -1.97
C ASN A 105 28.30 0.47 -2.64
N CYS A 106 28.27 0.34 -3.97
CA CYS A 106 29.31 -0.37 -4.70
C CYS A 106 30.45 0.60 -5.02
N THR A 107 31.31 0.84 -4.03
CA THR A 107 32.67 1.26 -4.31
C THR A 107 33.38 0.11 -5.05
N TYR A 108 34.10 0.48 -6.10
CA TYR A 108 34.85 -0.38 -7.03
C TYR A 108 35.60 -1.56 -6.41
#